data_AF-A0A351STP8-F1
#
_entry.id   AF-A0A351STP8-F1
#
_cell.length_a   1.000
_cell.length_b   1.000
_cell.length_c   1.000
_cell.angle_alpha   90.00
_cell.angle_beta   90.00
_cell.angle_gamma   90.00
#
_symmetry.space_group_name_H-M   'P 1'
#
loop_
_entity.id
_entity.type
_entity.pdbx_description
1 polymer ?
#
loop_
_entity_poly.entity_id
_entity_poly.type
_entity_poly.pdbx_seq_one_letter_code
_entity_poly.pdbx_strand_id
1 'polypeptide(L)' 'MPFDYINVLKDEAGLKRMLEYSHNRRQIPVIVEGGKITIGFGGT' A
#
# COMPACT_ATOMS: atom_id res chain seq x y z
N MET A 1 17.88 -2.53 4.96
CA MET A 1 16.77 -3.50 5.09
C MET A 1 16.19 -3.69 3.69
N PRO A 2 16.05 -4.92 3.18
CA PRO A 2 15.35 -5.14 1.92
C PRO A 2 13.87 -4.79 2.09
N PHE A 3 13.30 -4.09 1.12
CA PHE A 3 11.85 -3.82 1.05
C PHE A 3 11.36 -4.22 -0.33
N ASP A 4 10.16 -4.78 -0.39
CA ASP A 4 9.48 -5.08 -1.65
C ASP A 4 8.65 -3.88 -2.07
N TYR A 5 8.95 -3.38 -3.27
CA TYR A 5 8.16 -2.31 -3.89
C TYR A 5 7.15 -2.91 -4.86
N ILE A 6 5.87 -2.73 -4.57
CA ILE A 6 4.77 -3.17 -5.44
C ILE A 6 4.13 -1.95 -6.07
N ASN A 7 4.24 -1.83 -7.40
CA ASN A 7 3.54 -0.80 -8.13
C ASN A 7 2.09 -1.22 -8.38
N VAL A 8 1.18 -0.74 -7.53
CA VAL A 8 -0.26 -1.05 -7.60
C VAL A 8 -0.95 -0.53 -8.88
N LEU A 9 -0.31 0.32 -9.68
CA LEU A 9 -0.81 0.70 -11.01
C LEU A 9 -0.59 -0.41 -12.05
N LYS A 10 0.41 -1.27 -11.83
CA LYS A 10 0.79 -2.35 -12.74
C LYS A 10 0.43 -3.73 -12.22
N ASP A 11 0.12 -3.83 -10.93
CA ASP A 11 -0.16 -5.09 -10.24
C ASP A 11 -1.54 -5.05 -9.58
N GLU A 12 -2.51 -5.73 -10.19
CA GLU A 12 -3.91 -5.76 -9.72
C GLU A 12 -4.04 -6.47 -8.35
N ALA A 13 -3.20 -7.49 -8.09
CA ALA A 13 -3.18 -8.19 -6.82
C ALA A 13 -2.69 -7.29 -5.67
N GLY A 14 -1.65 -6.49 -5.94
CA GLY A 14 -1.11 -5.48 -5.05
C GLY A 14 -2.09 -4.36 -4.80
N LEU A 15 -2.84 -3.93 -5.81
CA LEU A 15 -3.94 -2.98 -5.65
C LEU A 15 -5.03 -3.54 -4.73
N LYS A 16 -5.46 -4.79 -4.93
CA LYS A 16 -6.46 -5.43 -4.07
C LYS A 16 -6.00 -5.48 -2.61
N ARG A 17 -4.78 -5.94 -2.36
CA ARG A 17 -4.16 -5.97 -1.03
C ARG A 17 -4.09 -4.58 -0.40
N MET A 18 -3.71 -3.57 -1.18
CA MET A 18 -3.69 -2.18 -0.74
C MET A 18 -5.08 -1.71 -0.29
N LEU A 19 -6.12 -1.96 -1.10
CA LEU A 19 -7.50 -1.58 -0.79
C LEU A 19 -8.05 -2.28 0.46
N GLU A 20 -7.67 -3.53 0.70
CA GLU A 20 -8.00 -4.26 1.93
C GLU A 20 -7.42 -3.54 3.16
N TYR A 21 -6.18 -3.04 3.07
CA TYR A 21 -5.52 -2.32 4.15
C TYR A 21 -5.97 -0.87 4.33
N SER A 22 -6.47 -0.22 3.29
CA SER A 22 -6.85 1.19 3.29
C SER A 22 -8.36 1.43 3.28
N HIS A 23 -9.16 0.43 3.67
CA HIS A 23 -10.63 0.51 3.69
C HIS A 23 -11.23 0.96 2.34
N ASN A 24 -10.77 0.36 1.24
CA ASN A 24 -11.14 0.69 -0.14
C ASN A 24 -10.82 2.11 -0.59
N ARG A 25 -9.94 2.83 0.10
CA ARG A 25 -9.50 4.18 -0.28
C ARG A 25 -8.15 4.08 -0.98
N ARG A 26 -7.98 4.78 -2.10
CA ARG A 26 -6.70 4.80 -2.80
C ARG A 26 -5.72 5.80 -2.16
N GLN A 27 -5.35 5.55 -0.90
CA GLN A 27 -4.37 6.34 -0.14
C GLN A 27 -2.99 5.69 -0.26
N ILE A 28 -2.11 6.31 -1.05
CA ILE A 28 -0.76 5.83 -1.30
C ILE A 28 0.27 6.80 -0.71
N PRO A 29 1.44 6.32 -0.25
CA PRO A 29 1.86 4.91 -0.18
C PRO A 29 1.24 4.13 0.99
N VAL A 30 1.10 2.80 0.87
CA VAL A 30 0.77 1.90 2.01
C VAL A 30 2.03 1.12 2.37
N ILE A 31 2.46 1.23 3.62
CA ILE A 31 3.65 0.57 4.14
C ILE A 31 3.21 -0.50 5.14
N VAL A 32 3.68 -1.73 4.93
CA VAL A 32 3.38 -2.87 5.81
C VAL A 32 4.69 -3.35 6.42
N GLU A 33 4.83 -3.24 7.74
CA GLU A 33 6.03 -3.64 8.48
C GLU A 33 5.62 -4.45 9.70
N GLY A 34 6.02 -5.73 9.77
CA GLY A 34 5.74 -6.58 10.94
C GLY A 34 4.26 -6.70 11.33
N GLY A 35 3.34 -6.57 10.37
CA GLY A 35 1.89 -6.56 10.62
C GLY A 35 1.30 -5.19 10.97
N LYS A 36 2.14 -4.16 11.14
CA LYS A 36 1.70 -2.78 11.26
C LYS A 36 1.48 -2.18 9.87
N ILE A 37 0.28 -1.66 9.66
CA ILE A 37 -0.09 -0.96 8.43
C ILE A 37 0.01 0.54 8.68
N THR A 38 0.81 1.21 7.87
CA THR A 38 0.91 2.67 7.86
C THR A 38 0.42 3.19 6.52
N ILE A 39 -0.65 3.97 6.55
CA ILE A 39 -1.18 4.64 5.35
C ILE A 39 -0.50 6.01 5.28
N GLY A 40 0.33 6.20 4.27
CA GLY A 40 0.97 7.47 3.98
C GLY A 40 -0.08 8.50 3.55
N PHE A 41 0.04 9.71 4.06
CA PHE A 41 -0.66 10.86 3.50
C PHE A 41 0.00 11.20 2.17
N GLY A 42 -0.76 11.09 1.08
CA GLY A 42 -0.29 11.43 -0.26
C GLY A 42 0.26 12.83 -0.27
N GLY A 43 1.58 12.96 -0.40
CA GLY A 43 2.21 14.25 -0.68
C GLY A 43 1.63 14.82 -1.96
N THR A 44 1.27 16.10 -1.95
CA THR A 44 1.01 16.91 -3.15
C THR A 44 2.15 16.80 -4.14
#